data_AF-A0A2E0SLQ8-F1
#
_entry.id   AF-A0A2E0SLQ8-F1
#
_cell.length_a   1.000
_cell.length_b   1.000
_cell.length_c   1.000
_cell.angle_alpha   90.00
_cell.angle_beta   90.00
_cell.angle_gamma   90.00
#
_symmetry.space_group_name_H-M   'P 1'
#
loop_
_entity.id
_entity.type
_entity.pdbx_description
1 polymer ?
#
loop_
_entity_poly.entity_id
_entity_poly.type
_entity_poly.pdbx_seq_one_letter_code
_entity_poly.pdbx_strand_id
1 'polypeptide(L)'
;MLTTGFLGWSTLGQSDWFIVLADKIIDYTTGGSSQNHNFLAGEAVVLNLPAEGAEATYLLRQPDLKQLPLEVGPDNRLLLIRRSEELGHYQVIEKSQPADPFFQYSLNVDAAESILEPVTKEELDSLLGEERYQVSRSIDELTRQVGIGRIGQEMFPIVLGLLFAFFWGEHFIANRFYDHEQTPLV
;
A
#
# COMPACT_ATOMS: atom_id res chain seq x y z
N MET A 1 -15.08 41.91 20.45
CA MET A 1 -15.87 41.31 19.36
C MET A 1 -15.10 40.10 18.85
N LEU A 2 -15.47 38.90 19.32
CA LEU A 2 -14.94 37.62 18.86
C LEU A 2 -16.09 36.96 18.08
N THR A 3 -16.05 37.08 16.76
CA THR A 3 -16.95 36.38 15.84
C THR A 3 -16.05 35.79 14.78
N THR A 4 -15.65 34.54 15.00
CA THR A 4 -15.01 33.71 14.01
C THR A 4 -15.84 32.44 13.92
N GLY A 5 -16.28 32.14 12.71
CA GLY A 5 -17.42 31.30 12.40
C GLY A 5 -17.26 29.86 12.86
N PHE A 6 -18.29 29.37 13.56
CA PHE A 6 -18.66 27.97 13.46
C PHE A 6 -19.11 27.73 12.02
N LEU A 7 -18.16 27.32 11.17
CA LEU A 7 -18.47 26.68 9.91
C LEU A 7 -19.40 25.50 10.23
N GLY A 8 -20.57 25.46 9.59
CA GLY A 8 -21.65 24.54 9.94
C GLY A 8 -21.26 23.06 9.84
N TRP A 9 -22.19 22.18 10.23
CA TRP A 9 -22.07 20.71 10.19
C TRP A 9 -21.42 20.15 8.91
N SER A 10 -21.55 20.83 7.77
CA SER A 10 -20.94 20.46 6.49
C SER A 10 -19.41 20.52 6.45
N THR A 11 -18.76 21.22 7.38
CA THR A 11 -17.30 21.41 7.41
C THR A 11 -16.61 20.62 8.51
N LEU A 12 -17.38 19.85 9.28
CA LEU A 12 -16.89 19.05 10.39
C LEU A 12 -15.69 18.19 9.98
N GLY A 13 -15.76 17.54 8.83
CA GLY A 13 -14.69 16.67 8.31
C GLY A 13 -13.38 17.37 7.91
N GLN A 14 -13.34 18.71 7.87
CA GLN A 14 -12.13 19.49 7.58
C GLN A 14 -11.46 20.03 8.85
N SER A 15 -12.06 19.77 10.02
CA SER A 15 -11.59 20.30 11.29
C SER A 15 -10.64 19.32 11.98
N ASP A 16 -9.57 19.82 12.58
CA ASP A 16 -8.55 18.99 13.25
C ASP A 16 -9.13 18.09 14.36
N TRP A 17 -10.22 18.51 15.01
CA TRP A 17 -10.87 17.72 16.06
C TRP A 17 -11.74 16.56 15.54
N PHE A 18 -12.05 16.53 14.24
CA PHE A 18 -12.85 15.46 13.64
C PHE A 18 -12.15 14.12 13.72
N ILE A 19 -10.82 14.08 13.58
CA ILE A 19 -10.03 12.85 13.71
C ILE A 19 -10.20 12.28 15.13
N VAL A 20 -10.15 13.13 16.15
CA VAL A 20 -10.33 12.72 17.56
C VAL A 20 -11.76 12.24 17.81
N LEU A 21 -12.77 12.92 17.25
CA LEU A 21 -14.16 12.48 17.35
C LEU A 21 -14.37 11.13 16.64
N ALA A 22 -13.84 10.96 15.44
CA ALA A 22 -13.95 9.72 14.67
C ALA A 22 -13.29 8.55 15.40
N ASP A 23 -12.09 8.76 15.95
CA ASP A 23 -11.39 7.80 16.81
C ASP A 23 -12.27 7.37 17.99
N LYS A 24 -12.87 8.33 18.72
CA LYS A 24 -13.73 8.03 19.88
C LYS A 24 -15.06 7.36 19.49
N ILE A 25 -15.63 7.69 18.34
CA ILE A 25 -16.82 7.00 17.81
C ILE A 25 -16.46 5.56 17.43
N ILE A 26 -15.31 5.33 16.82
CA ILE A 26 -14.83 3.99 16.48
C ILE A 26 -14.58 3.18 17.76
N ASP A 27 -13.87 3.74 18.74
CA ASP A 27 -13.66 3.10 20.06
C ASP A 27 -14.98 2.73 20.74
N TYR A 28 -15.95 3.66 20.73
CA TYR A 28 -17.25 3.45 21.36
C TYR A 28 -18.08 2.40 20.63
N THR A 29 -18.09 2.43 19.29
CA THR A 29 -18.89 1.52 18.45
C THR A 29 -18.29 0.12 18.42
N THR A 30 -16.96 0.01 18.49
CA THR A 30 -16.26 -1.27 18.67
C THR A 30 -16.38 -1.79 20.12
N GLY A 31 -17.09 -1.07 20.98
CA GLY A 31 -17.48 -1.53 22.30
C GLY A 31 -16.30 -1.61 23.27
N GLY A 32 -15.27 -0.78 23.07
CA GLY A 32 -14.07 -0.74 23.91
C GLY A 32 -13.63 -2.14 24.31
N SER A 33 -13.38 -3.02 23.32
CA SER A 33 -13.04 -4.41 23.61
C SER A 33 -11.79 -4.45 24.48
N SER A 34 -11.97 -4.63 25.78
CA SER A 34 -10.86 -4.76 26.73
C SER A 34 -9.98 -5.99 26.45
N GLN A 35 -10.41 -6.85 25.52
CA GLN A 35 -9.65 -7.98 25.01
C GLN A 35 -8.83 -7.56 23.80
N ASN A 36 -7.52 -7.81 23.87
CA ASN A 36 -6.62 -7.63 22.74
C ASN A 36 -6.93 -8.68 21.67
N HIS A 37 -7.22 -8.24 20.45
CA HIS A 37 -7.40 -9.09 19.29
C HIS A 37 -6.16 -9.13 18.38
N ASN A 38 -5.09 -8.44 18.77
CA ASN A 38 -3.85 -8.35 18.02
C ASN A 38 -2.68 -8.78 18.92
N PHE A 39 -1.91 -9.76 18.47
CA PHE A 39 -0.76 -10.31 19.17
C PHE A 39 0.46 -10.38 18.26
N LEU A 40 1.65 -10.36 18.85
CA LEU A 40 2.89 -10.51 18.09
C LEU A 40 3.27 -11.98 17.92
N ALA A 41 3.88 -12.30 16.78
CA ALA A 41 4.47 -13.60 16.54
C ALA A 41 5.44 -13.95 17.65
N GLY A 42 5.27 -15.14 18.25
CA GLY A 42 6.07 -15.54 19.38
C GLY A 42 5.58 -15.07 20.76
N GLU A 43 4.47 -14.36 20.86
CA GLU A 43 3.79 -14.08 22.13
C GLU A 43 2.90 -15.27 22.54
N ALA A 44 2.75 -15.48 23.84
CA ALA A 44 1.79 -16.46 24.36
C ALA A 44 0.43 -15.78 24.55
N VAL A 45 -0.61 -16.37 23.96
CA VAL A 45 -1.97 -15.82 24.07
C VAL A 45 -2.69 -16.51 25.22
N VAL A 46 -3.15 -15.71 26.19
CA VAL A 46 -3.90 -16.18 27.36
C VAL A 46 -5.31 -15.65 27.28
N LEU A 47 -6.29 -16.55 27.19
CA LEU A 47 -7.70 -16.20 27.12
C LEU A 47 -8.41 -16.63 28.40
N ASN A 48 -9.21 -15.72 28.96
CA ASN A 48 -10.06 -16.02 30.11
C ASN A 48 -11.37 -16.65 29.62
N LEU A 49 -11.66 -17.87 30.09
CA LEU A 49 -12.92 -18.54 29.82
C LEU A 49 -14.03 -18.02 30.76
N PRO A 50 -15.25 -17.81 30.25
CA PRO A 50 -16.42 -17.61 31.09
C PRO A 50 -16.73 -18.87 31.90
N ALA A 51 -17.35 -18.72 33.07
CA ALA A 51 -17.62 -19.82 33.99
C ALA A 51 -18.50 -20.95 33.39
N GLU A 52 -19.36 -20.64 32.41
CA GLU A 52 -20.19 -21.62 31.69
C GLU A 52 -19.39 -22.48 30.69
N GLY A 53 -18.23 -22.03 30.21
CA GLY A 53 -17.43 -22.70 29.19
C GLY A 53 -16.27 -23.55 29.74
N ALA A 54 -16.10 -23.60 31.06
CA ALA A 54 -14.95 -24.19 31.73
C ALA A 54 -14.76 -25.71 31.49
N GLU A 55 -15.83 -26.43 31.13
CA GLU A 55 -15.80 -27.88 30.83
C GLU A 55 -15.78 -28.18 29.32
N ALA A 56 -15.85 -27.16 28.48
CA ALA A 56 -15.91 -27.34 27.03
C ALA A 56 -14.54 -27.67 26.43
N THR A 57 -14.55 -28.45 25.35
CA THR A 57 -13.35 -28.72 24.56
C THR A 57 -13.19 -27.65 23.48
N TYR A 58 -12.07 -26.92 23.52
CA TYR A 58 -11.75 -25.89 22.54
C TYR A 58 -10.77 -26.38 21.47
N LEU A 59 -10.92 -25.89 20.25
CA LEU A 59 -10.02 -26.13 19.13
C LEU A 59 -9.47 -24.78 18.65
N LEU A 60 -8.17 -24.74 18.36
CA LEU A 60 -7.52 -23.63 17.67
C LEU A 60 -7.52 -23.91 16.18
N ARG A 61 -8.19 -23.06 15.41
CA ARG A 61 -8.09 -23.01 13.95
C ARG A 61 -6.98 -22.04 13.56
N GLN A 62 -6.01 -22.57 12.85
CA GLN A 62 -4.85 -21.84 12.35
C GLN A 62 -5.15 -21.18 10.98
N PRO A 63 -4.32 -20.21 10.55
CA PRO A 63 -4.44 -19.59 9.23
C PRO A 63 -4.36 -20.58 8.07
N ASP A 64 -3.64 -21.69 8.25
CA ASP A 64 -3.49 -22.77 7.27
C ASP A 64 -4.67 -23.76 7.24
N LEU A 65 -5.76 -23.42 7.94
CA LEU A 65 -6.98 -24.23 8.11
C LEU A 65 -6.82 -25.51 8.94
N LYS A 66 -5.64 -25.76 9.53
CA LYS A 66 -5.49 -26.86 10.50
C LYS A 66 -6.23 -26.53 11.79
N GLN A 67 -6.67 -27.59 12.47
CA GLN A 67 -7.34 -27.49 13.76
C GLN A 67 -6.58 -28.31 14.78
N LEU A 68 -6.18 -27.67 15.88
CA LEU A 68 -5.47 -28.30 16.98
C LEU A 68 -6.31 -28.23 18.25
N PRO A 69 -6.39 -29.31 19.05
CA PRO A 69 -7.03 -29.23 20.35
C PRO A 69 -6.25 -28.31 21.30
N LEU A 70 -6.97 -27.50 22.06
CA LEU A 70 -6.39 -26.67 23.12
C LEU A 70 -6.54 -27.34 24.48
N GLU A 71 -5.48 -27.30 25.26
CA GLU A 71 -5.50 -27.71 26.66
C GLU A 71 -6.01 -26.55 27.53
N VAL A 72 -7.02 -26.82 28.34
CA VAL A 72 -7.49 -25.87 29.36
C VAL A 72 -6.54 -25.95 30.55
N GLY A 73 -6.14 -24.80 31.09
CA GLY A 73 -5.27 -24.72 32.27
C GLY A 73 -5.90 -25.37 33.52
N PRO A 74 -5.08 -25.63 34.56
CA PRO A 74 -5.48 -26.41 35.74
C PRO A 74 -6.66 -25.84 36.54
N ASP A 75 -6.92 -24.54 36.42
CA ASP A 75 -8.05 -23.86 37.08
C ASP A 75 -9.32 -23.81 36.20
N ASN A 76 -9.34 -24.49 35.05
CA ASN A 76 -10.43 -24.53 34.05
C ASN A 76 -10.94 -23.15 33.57
N ARG A 77 -10.15 -22.09 33.75
CA ARG A 77 -10.55 -20.70 33.47
C ARG A 77 -9.62 -19.99 32.49
N LEU A 78 -8.52 -20.62 32.12
CA LEU A 78 -7.51 -20.05 31.25
C LEU A 78 -7.26 -21.01 30.08
N LEU A 79 -7.38 -20.50 28.86
CA LEU A 79 -6.82 -21.15 27.68
C LEU A 79 -5.45 -20.56 27.41
N LEU A 80 -4.43 -21.41 27.45
CA LEU A 80 -3.07 -21.03 27.11
C LEU A 80 -2.77 -21.52 25.70
N ILE A 81 -2.68 -20.60 24.76
CA ILE A 81 -2.18 -20.89 23.43
C ILE A 81 -0.68 -20.65 23.46
N ARG A 82 0.08 -21.74 23.38
CA ARG A 82 1.54 -21.68 23.35
C ARG A 82 2.00 -20.93 22.10
N ARG A 83 3.17 -20.34 22.22
CA ARG A 83 3.90 -19.56 21.22
C ARG A 83 3.58 -20.00 19.78
N SER A 84 2.77 -19.20 19.09
CA SER A 84 2.40 -19.42 17.68
C SER A 84 3.38 -18.65 16.79
N GLU A 85 3.79 -19.26 15.68
CA GLU A 85 4.81 -18.68 14.77
C GLU A 85 4.23 -18.35 13.38
N GLU A 86 3.11 -18.94 12.99
CA GLU A 86 2.50 -18.68 11.68
C GLU A 86 1.70 -17.38 11.71
N LEU A 87 2.03 -16.43 10.84
CA LEU A 87 1.32 -15.16 10.75
C LEU A 87 -0.09 -15.35 10.19
N GLY A 88 -1.05 -14.58 10.69
CA GLY A 88 -2.40 -14.54 10.14
C GLY A 88 -3.52 -14.58 11.17
N HIS A 89 -4.70 -14.99 10.73
CA HIS A 89 -5.92 -15.01 11.54
C HIS A 89 -6.13 -16.36 12.23
N TYR A 90 -6.33 -16.32 13.54
CA TYR A 90 -6.61 -17.46 14.38
C TYR A 90 -8.01 -17.39 14.95
N GLN A 91 -8.65 -18.56 15.07
CA GLN A 91 -9.97 -18.68 15.68
C GLN A 91 -9.95 -19.77 16.74
N VAL A 92 -10.44 -19.43 17.92
CA VAL A 92 -10.74 -20.40 18.99
C VAL A 92 -12.21 -20.76 18.86
N ILE A 93 -12.48 -22.03 18.60
CA ILE A 93 -13.83 -22.55 18.44
C ILE A 93 -14.12 -23.56 19.54
N GLU A 94 -15.36 -23.57 20.02
CA GLU A 94 -15.83 -24.65 20.86
C GLU A 94 -16.18 -25.85 19.98
N LYS A 95 -15.74 -27.06 20.34
CA LYS A 95 -16.03 -28.27 19.57
C LYS A 95 -17.53 -28.54 19.44
N SER A 96 -18.33 -28.14 20.44
CA SER A 96 -19.78 -28.29 20.44
C SER A 96 -20.48 -27.34 19.46
N GLN A 97 -19.89 -26.17 19.19
CA GLN A 97 -20.46 -25.07 18.41
C GLN A 97 -19.43 -24.54 17.39
N PRO A 98 -19.14 -25.29 16.32
CA PRO A 98 -18.09 -24.93 15.36
C PRO A 98 -18.43 -23.72 14.45
N ALA A 99 -19.71 -23.32 14.43
CA ALA A 99 -20.21 -22.23 13.59
C ALA A 99 -19.99 -20.84 14.22
N ASP A 100 -19.89 -20.77 15.54
CA ASP A 100 -19.69 -19.51 16.26
C ASP A 100 -18.34 -19.54 17.00
N PRO A 101 -17.33 -18.79 16.53
CA PRO A 101 -16.03 -18.78 17.16
C PRO A 101 -16.10 -18.07 18.51
N PHE A 102 -15.67 -18.76 19.56
CA PHE A 102 -15.59 -18.22 20.92
C PHE A 102 -14.68 -16.99 21.00
N PHE A 103 -13.53 -17.03 20.32
CA PHE A 103 -12.60 -15.90 20.26
C PHE A 103 -11.83 -15.90 18.94
N GLN A 104 -11.46 -14.71 18.48
CA GLN A 104 -10.69 -14.53 17.24
C GLN A 104 -9.62 -13.49 17.44
N TYR A 105 -8.43 -13.73 16.89
CA TYR A 105 -7.33 -12.79 16.95
C TYR A 105 -6.42 -12.89 15.73
N SER A 106 -5.66 -11.84 15.48
CA SER A 106 -4.64 -11.79 14.45
C SER A 106 -3.26 -11.82 15.07
N LEU A 107 -2.39 -12.67 14.51
CA LEU A 107 -0.97 -12.74 14.84
C LEU A 107 -0.18 -11.96 13.79
N ASN A 108 0.49 -10.90 14.22
CA ASN A 108 1.25 -10.02 13.35
C ASN A 108 2.75 -10.10 13.65
N VAL A 109 3.55 -9.68 12.67
CA VAL A 109 4.99 -9.51 12.83
C VAL A 109 5.29 -8.28 13.69
N ASP A 110 6.45 -8.27 14.35
CA ASP A 110 6.92 -7.09 15.05
C ASP A 110 7.01 -5.90 14.08
N ALA A 111 6.53 -4.73 14.51
CA ALA A 111 6.61 -3.50 13.75
C ALA A 111 8.06 -3.14 13.41
N ALA A 112 9.03 -3.57 14.23
CA ALA A 112 10.46 -3.41 13.97
C ALA A 112 10.95 -4.16 12.71
N GLU A 113 10.21 -5.14 12.19
CA GLU A 113 10.53 -5.78 10.91
C GLU A 113 10.05 -4.97 9.70
N SER A 114 9.14 -4.01 9.90
CA SER A 114 8.62 -3.12 8.86
C SER A 114 9.11 -1.68 9.08
N ILE A 115 10.41 -1.49 8.91
CA ILE A 115 11.02 -0.15 8.99
C ILE A 115 10.74 0.57 7.67
N LEU A 116 9.70 1.40 7.65
CA LEU A 116 9.32 2.26 6.53
C LEU A 116 10.05 3.61 6.61
N GLU A 117 11.34 3.59 6.92
CA GLU A 117 12.14 4.81 6.91
C GLU A 117 12.34 5.30 5.47
N PRO A 118 12.28 6.63 5.23
CA PRO A 118 12.57 7.17 3.91
C PRO A 118 13.96 6.76 3.45
N VAL A 119 14.03 6.07 2.31
CA VAL A 119 15.30 5.66 1.69
C VAL A 119 16.10 6.91 1.31
N THR A 120 17.39 6.89 1.65
CA THR A 120 18.31 8.00 1.37
C THR A 120 18.74 8.02 -0.10
N LYS A 121 19.29 9.16 -0.54
CA LYS A 121 19.74 9.29 -1.94
C LYS A 121 20.93 8.36 -2.21
N GLU A 122 21.80 8.21 -1.22
CA GLU A 122 23.01 7.39 -1.29
C GLU A 122 22.67 5.90 -1.45
N GLU A 123 21.62 5.42 -0.76
CA GLU A 123 21.11 4.06 -0.92
C GLU A 123 20.48 3.84 -2.30
N LEU A 124 19.72 4.83 -2.80
CA LEU A 124 19.16 4.78 -4.15
C LEU A 124 20.26 4.79 -5.22
N ASP A 125 21.30 5.60 -5.05
CA ASP A 125 22.48 5.65 -5.93
C ASP A 125 23.19 4.28 -5.95
N SER A 126 23.31 3.61 -4.79
CA SER A 126 23.91 2.27 -4.71
C SER A 126 23.06 1.17 -5.35
N LEU A 127 21.73 1.22 -5.21
CA LEU A 127 20.82 0.16 -5.69
C LEU A 127 20.49 0.31 -7.17
N LEU A 128 20.20 1.55 -7.58
CA LEU A 128 19.69 1.86 -8.91
C LEU A 128 20.76 2.47 -9.81
N GLY A 129 21.91 2.88 -9.28
CA GLY A 129 22.98 3.55 -10.02
C GLY A 129 22.74 5.05 -10.14
N GLU A 130 23.83 5.83 -10.00
CA GLU A 130 23.82 7.28 -10.16
C GLU A 130 23.19 7.69 -11.50
N GLU A 131 22.34 8.72 -11.47
CA GLU A 131 21.64 9.30 -12.63
C GLU A 131 20.63 8.39 -13.37
N ARG A 132 20.37 7.16 -12.89
CA ARG A 132 19.41 6.24 -13.53
C ARG A 132 18.00 6.29 -12.95
N TYR A 133 17.78 7.16 -11.96
CA TYR A 133 16.48 7.34 -11.31
C TYR A 133 16.24 8.82 -11.00
N GLN A 134 14.97 9.18 -10.80
CA GLN A 134 14.56 10.52 -10.41
C GLN A 134 13.55 10.43 -9.28
N VAL A 135 13.76 11.21 -8.21
CA VAL A 135 12.88 11.22 -7.04
C VAL A 135 12.01 12.46 -7.09
N SER A 136 10.70 12.29 -7.21
CA SER A 136 9.72 13.36 -7.09
C SER A 136 9.19 13.44 -5.67
N ARG A 137 9.21 14.63 -5.06
CA ARG A 137 8.67 14.85 -3.70
C ARG A 137 7.28 15.49 -3.68
N SER A 138 6.71 15.74 -4.87
CA SER A 138 5.36 16.28 -5.03
C SER A 138 4.65 15.66 -6.23
N ILE A 139 3.32 15.64 -6.17
CA ILE A 139 2.45 15.15 -7.25
C ILE A 139 2.61 15.98 -8.53
N ASP A 140 2.83 17.29 -8.40
CA ASP A 140 3.07 18.17 -9.55
C ASP A 140 4.40 17.85 -10.25
N GLU A 141 5.45 17.58 -9.47
CA GLU A 141 6.76 17.17 -9.98
C GLU A 141 6.69 15.81 -10.67
N LEU A 142 5.96 14.85 -10.07
CA LEU A 142 5.71 13.51 -10.64
C LEU A 142 4.98 13.60 -11.98
N THR A 143 3.93 14.41 -12.04
CA THR A 143 3.12 14.58 -13.27
C THR A 143 3.96 15.19 -14.39
N ARG A 144 4.84 16.15 -14.07
CA ARG A 144 5.78 16.76 -15.02
C ARG A 144 6.82 15.75 -15.51
N GLN A 145 7.41 14.96 -14.62
CA GLN A 145 8.44 13.97 -14.97
C GLN A 145 7.86 12.81 -15.79
N VAL A 146 6.70 12.27 -15.42
CA VAL A 146 6.00 11.23 -16.19
C VAL A 146 5.55 11.76 -17.56
N GLY A 147 5.17 13.04 -17.65
CA GLY A 147 4.88 13.70 -18.93
C GLY A 147 6.09 13.70 -19.87
N ILE A 148 7.27 14.02 -19.37
CA ILE A 148 8.53 14.01 -20.15
C ILE A 148 8.94 12.59 -20.55
N GLY A 149 8.77 11.60 -19.66
CA GLY A 149 9.09 10.20 -19.97
C GLY A 149 8.13 9.52 -20.94
N ARG A 150 6.86 9.95 -20.98
CA ARG A 150 5.82 9.38 -21.86
C ARG A 150 5.80 10.02 -23.25
N ILE A 151 6.27 11.26 -23.36
CA ILE A 151 6.58 11.90 -24.65
C ILE A 151 7.97 11.43 -25.02
N GLY A 152 8.08 10.19 -25.51
CA GLY A 152 9.31 9.70 -26.12
C GLY A 152 9.82 10.77 -27.07
N GLN A 153 11.06 11.22 -26.83
CA GLN A 153 11.73 12.33 -27.52
C GLN A 153 11.22 12.43 -28.97
N GLU A 154 10.44 13.47 -29.27
CA GLU A 154 9.74 13.55 -30.56
C GLU A 154 10.80 13.52 -31.67
N MET A 155 10.98 12.37 -32.32
CA MET A 155 11.91 12.22 -33.45
C MET A 155 11.35 12.91 -34.70
N PHE A 156 10.08 13.29 -34.67
CA PHE A 156 9.35 13.90 -35.78
C PHE A 156 10.01 15.16 -36.33
N PRO A 157 10.44 16.17 -35.53
CA PRO A 157 11.11 17.36 -36.05
C PRO A 157 12.46 17.04 -36.69
N ILE A 158 13.20 16.06 -36.17
CA ILE A 158 14.50 15.63 -36.70
C ILE A 158 14.31 14.94 -38.05
N VAL A 159 13.36 14.00 -38.13
CA VAL A 159 13.02 13.29 -39.37
C VAL A 159 12.48 14.25 -40.43
N LEU A 160 11.63 15.19 -40.04
CA LEU A 160 11.08 16.20 -40.94
C LEU A 160 12.18 17.17 -41.43
N GLY A 161 13.14 17.53 -40.57
CA GLY A 161 14.31 18.31 -40.97
C GLY A 161 15.18 17.59 -41.99
N LEU A 162 15.43 16.29 -41.80
CA LEU A 162 16.16 15.46 -42.78
C LEU A 162 15.42 15.36 -44.11
N LEU A 163 14.09 15.22 -44.09
CA LEU A 163 13.25 15.22 -45.29
C LEU A 163 13.40 16.53 -46.07
N PHE A 164 13.30 17.68 -45.40
CA PHE A 164 13.49 18.98 -46.04
C PHE A 164 14.91 19.15 -46.60
N ALA A 165 15.94 18.68 -45.90
CA ALA A 165 17.30 18.70 -46.41
C ALA A 165 17.44 17.87 -47.71
N PHE A 166 16.76 16.73 -47.79
CA PHE A 166 16.74 15.89 -48.98
C PHE A 166 16.06 16.59 -50.17
N PHE A 167 14.87 17.18 -49.95
CA PHE A 167 14.16 17.94 -50.99
C PHE A 167 14.94 19.16 -51.45
N TRP A 168 15.60 19.90 -50.55
CA TRP A 168 16.48 21.01 -50.93
C TRP A 168 17.69 20.54 -51.72
N GLY A 169 18.29 19.41 -51.34
CA GLY A 169 19.37 18.80 -52.09
C GLY A 169 18.94 18.42 -53.51
N GLU A 170 17.80 17.75 -53.64
CA GLU A 170 17.23 17.36 -54.92
C GLU A 170 16.91 18.59 -55.79
N HIS A 171 16.27 19.60 -55.22
CA HIS A 171 15.97 20.83 -55.94
C HIS A 171 17.24 21.58 -56.37
N PHE A 172 18.27 21.61 -55.54
CA PHE A 172 19.55 22.25 -55.86
C PHE A 172 20.29 21.53 -56.99
N ILE A 173 20.31 20.19 -56.95
CA ILE A 173 20.90 19.36 -58.01
C ILE A 173 20.10 19.53 -59.30
N ALA A 174 18.77 19.49 -59.22
CA ALA A 174 17.89 19.63 -60.38
C ALA A 174 18.10 20.98 -61.09
N ASN A 175 18.14 22.07 -60.33
CA ASN A 175 18.39 23.40 -60.90
C ASN A 175 19.80 23.55 -61.49
N ARG A 176 20.78 22.79 -61.01
CA ARG A 176 22.17 22.89 -61.49
C ARG A 176 22.47 22.00 -62.69
N PHE A 177 21.77 20.88 -62.85
CA PHE A 177 22.04 19.90 -63.92
C PHE A 177 21.02 19.91 -65.07
N TYR A 178 19.74 20.26 -64.84
CA TYR A 178 18.72 20.25 -65.90
C TYR A 178 18.69 21.50 -66.80
N ASP A 179 19.45 22.56 -66.47
CA ASP A 179 19.63 23.73 -67.35
C ASP A 179 20.37 23.40 -68.66
N HIS A 180 21.03 22.24 -68.76
CA HIS A 180 21.81 21.85 -69.94
C HIS A 180 21.07 21.00 -70.99
N GLU A 181 19.84 20.55 -70.73
CA GLU A 181 19.10 19.68 -71.67
C GLU A 181 17.91 20.34 -72.37
N GLN A 182 17.55 21.58 -72.01
CA GLN A 182 16.47 22.32 -72.69
C GLN A 182 17.00 23.13 -73.89
N THR A 183 17.53 22.44 -74.89
CA THR A 183 17.67 23.02 -76.24
C THR A 183 16.50 22.51 -77.08
N PRO A 184 15.51 23.36 -77.46
CA PRO A 184 14.40 22.90 -78.28
C PRO A 184 14.91 22.52 -79.67
N LEU A 185 14.57 21.31 -80.12
CA LEU A 185 14.76 20.90 -81.51
C LEU A 185 13.83 21.75 -82.39
N VAL A 186 14.45 22.59 -83.23
CA VAL A 186 13.82 23.31 -84.35
C VAL A 186 13.48 22.33 -85.47
#